data_AF-A0A4Y2QJI7-F1
#
_entry.id   AF-A0A4Y2QJI7-F1
#
_cell.length_a   1.000
_cell.length_b   1.000
_cell.length_c   1.000
_cell.angle_alpha   90.00
_cell.angle_beta   90.00
_cell.angle_gamma   90.00
#
_symmetry.space_group_name_H-M   'P 1'
#
loop_
_entity.id
_entity.type
_entity.pdbx_description
1 polymer ?
#
loop_
_entity_poly.entity_id
_entity_poly.type
_entity_poly.pdbx_seq_one_letter_code
_entity_poly.pdbx_strand_id
1 'polypeptide(L)'
;MAVSGRYRMHRLIESDDHLEELCEFLYRGGDPNQRILGSNTLLHAAAQSYKMNDRVVQKLINAGADIEATTCVGRTPLQYAVMSRNRGAVKALIQAGARINVRNSFGLTALHYAIYTCHPRRSPRDLCWMHAVRCTPDVWIMKRLLDHGVTDLNPVDSKGETPLMWAVKYGRLGAVNTLLKSGANPNIPNKQGQNSLHVALSARNPNQDIVTELLLNGIGIYDVDNFGQTPVDILLQNILDDTTFYFALECLGLIAFKYYIREDLECKLKRFPQCLEFLRKAGQEVQWMNNQIIYDSITLHDFASGCFQERRRGDPTLEIYKLVVEILLSGKSDIYFNDILYRMSTRDLCNVLGSILPPAYHIKCSIVTELSPYQTHHEIFELIQECVEIMWRIL
;
A
#
# COMPACT_ATOMS: atom_id res chain seq x y z
N MET A 1 0.61 -41.98 28.18
CA MET A 1 0.04 -40.89 29.02
C MET A 1 0.50 -39.48 28.60
N ALA A 2 1.79 -39.24 28.30
CA ALA A 2 2.27 -37.89 27.93
C ALA A 2 1.66 -37.30 26.63
N VAL A 3 1.35 -38.14 25.64
CA VAL A 3 0.73 -37.69 24.38
C VAL A 3 -0.71 -37.22 24.58
N SER A 4 -1.52 -37.93 25.41
CA SER A 4 -2.92 -37.53 25.66
C SER A 4 -3.02 -36.25 26.51
N GLY A 5 -2.04 -36.00 27.39
CA GLY A 5 -1.93 -34.74 28.15
C GLY A 5 -1.64 -33.53 27.26
N ARG A 6 -0.79 -33.67 26.23
CA ARG A 6 -0.46 -32.58 25.28
C ARG A 6 -1.67 -32.16 24.43
N TYR A 7 -2.44 -33.14 23.94
CA TYR A 7 -3.68 -32.85 23.20
C TYR A 7 -4.76 -32.22 24.09
N ARG A 8 -4.78 -32.57 25.39
CA ARG A 8 -5.69 -31.96 26.35
C ARG A 8 -5.37 -30.47 26.53
N MET A 9 -4.11 -30.10 26.75
CA MET A 9 -3.71 -28.70 26.94
C MET A 9 -3.98 -27.80 25.72
N HIS A 10 -3.79 -28.32 24.50
CA HIS A 10 -4.14 -27.56 23.29
C HIS A 10 -5.65 -27.26 23.20
N ARG A 11 -6.51 -28.19 23.64
CA ARG A 11 -7.96 -27.97 23.64
C ARG A 11 -8.38 -26.90 24.65
N LEU A 12 -7.73 -26.88 25.83
CA LEU A 12 -8.03 -25.94 26.91
C LEU A 12 -7.84 -24.47 26.52
N ILE A 13 -6.96 -24.20 25.56
CA ILE A 13 -6.58 -22.84 25.15
C ILE A 13 -7.18 -22.43 23.80
N GLU A 14 -7.90 -23.36 23.14
CA GLU A 14 -8.42 -23.13 21.80
C GLU A 14 -9.63 -22.19 21.80
N SER A 15 -10.54 -22.31 22.78
CA SER A 15 -11.71 -21.43 22.93
C SER A 15 -11.96 -21.05 24.39
N ASP A 16 -12.72 -19.97 24.58
CA ASP A 16 -13.17 -19.52 25.90
C ASP A 16 -14.10 -20.52 26.63
N ASP A 17 -14.61 -21.55 25.93
CA ASP A 17 -15.49 -22.58 26.53
C ASP A 17 -14.78 -23.39 27.62
N HIS A 18 -13.45 -23.52 27.55
CA HIS A 18 -12.64 -24.28 28.49
C HIS A 18 -11.91 -23.40 29.52
N LEU A 19 -12.35 -22.15 29.68
CA LEU A 19 -11.71 -21.18 30.58
C LEU A 19 -11.67 -21.66 32.04
N GLU A 20 -12.73 -22.32 32.51
CA GLU A 20 -12.81 -22.85 33.89
C GLU A 20 -11.76 -23.95 34.12
N GLU A 21 -11.63 -24.88 33.18
CA GLU A 21 -10.61 -25.93 33.22
C GLU A 21 -9.18 -25.35 33.17
N LEU A 22 -8.96 -24.28 32.40
CA LEU A 22 -7.69 -23.54 32.40
C LEU A 22 -7.42 -22.87 33.76
N CYS A 23 -8.43 -22.26 34.38
CA CYS A 23 -8.31 -21.65 35.69
C CYS A 23 -7.97 -22.68 36.77
N GLU A 24 -8.62 -23.85 36.72
CA GLU A 24 -8.34 -24.96 37.62
C GLU A 24 -6.91 -25.50 37.42
N PHE A 25 -6.46 -25.64 36.17
CA PHE A 25 -5.09 -26.06 35.87
C PHE A 25 -4.05 -25.09 36.48
N LEU A 26 -4.24 -23.78 36.32
CA LEU A 26 -3.35 -22.77 36.88
C LEU A 26 -3.43 -22.75 38.42
N TYR A 27 -4.63 -22.89 38.99
CA TYR A 27 -4.83 -22.94 40.45
C TYR A 27 -4.12 -24.14 41.09
N ARG A 28 -4.08 -25.29 40.41
CA ARG A 28 -3.37 -26.50 40.84
C ARG A 28 -1.84 -26.40 40.67
N GLY A 29 -1.29 -25.22 40.37
CA GLY A 29 0.15 -24.98 40.19
C GLY A 29 0.66 -25.29 38.78
N GLY A 30 -0.23 -25.30 37.78
CA GLY A 30 0.15 -25.45 36.38
C GLY A 30 1.04 -24.30 35.89
N ASP A 31 2.11 -24.63 35.18
CA ASP A 31 3.03 -23.64 34.62
C ASP A 31 2.40 -22.94 33.39
N PRO A 32 2.15 -21.61 33.42
CA PRO A 32 1.63 -20.87 32.27
C PRO A 32 2.58 -20.86 31.07
N ASN A 33 3.86 -21.19 31.27
CA ASN A 33 4.89 -21.26 30.24
C ASN A 33 5.12 -22.68 29.71
N GLN A 34 4.28 -23.63 30.10
CA GLN A 34 4.39 -25.02 29.67
C GLN A 34 4.42 -25.13 28.14
N ARG A 35 5.36 -25.92 27.62
CA ARG A 35 5.48 -26.22 26.20
C ARG A 35 4.61 -27.41 25.81
N ILE A 36 3.77 -27.23 24.80
CA ILE A 36 2.72 -28.18 24.40
C ILE A 36 3.03 -28.90 23.09
N LEU A 37 3.51 -28.18 22.07
CA LEU A 37 3.88 -28.73 20.76
C LEU A 37 5.22 -28.16 20.32
N GLY A 38 6.26 -29.01 20.30
CA GLY A 38 7.63 -28.57 20.02
C GLY A 38 8.08 -27.50 21.01
N SER A 39 8.45 -26.33 20.50
CA SER A 39 8.85 -25.16 21.28
C SER A 39 7.70 -24.24 21.69
N ASN A 40 6.46 -24.52 21.30
CA ASN A 40 5.34 -23.60 21.51
C ASN A 40 4.85 -23.67 22.95
N THR A 41 4.80 -22.50 23.62
CA THR A 41 4.16 -22.34 24.93
C THR A 41 2.63 -22.35 24.81
N LEU A 42 1.91 -22.45 25.93
CA LEU A 42 0.46 -22.27 25.98
C LEU A 42 0.03 -20.96 25.30
N LEU A 43 0.74 -19.85 25.54
CA LEU A 43 0.44 -18.56 24.93
C LEU A 43 0.60 -18.56 23.40
N HIS A 44 1.57 -19.30 22.86
CA HIS A 44 1.73 -19.42 21.40
C HIS A 44 0.52 -20.11 20.74
N ALA A 45 0.03 -21.20 21.32
CA ALA A 45 -1.10 -21.92 20.75
C ALA A 45 -2.43 -21.20 20.98
N ALA A 46 -2.58 -20.50 22.12
CA ALA A 46 -3.70 -19.58 22.33
C ALA A 46 -3.70 -18.48 21.25
N ALA A 47 -2.56 -17.82 21.03
CA ALA A 47 -2.41 -16.82 19.97
C ALA A 47 -2.68 -17.40 18.55
N GLN A 48 -2.38 -18.68 18.32
CA GLN A 48 -2.62 -19.34 17.05
C GLN A 48 -4.11 -19.69 16.80
N SER A 49 -4.97 -19.67 17.82
CA SER A 49 -6.36 -20.11 17.68
C SER A 49 -7.14 -19.27 16.66
N TYR A 50 -8.10 -19.93 16.00
CA TYR A 50 -9.07 -19.32 15.09
C TYR A 50 -10.44 -19.10 15.74
N LYS A 51 -10.65 -19.61 16.96
CA LYS A 51 -11.88 -19.40 17.75
C LYS A 51 -11.71 -18.18 18.65
N MET A 52 -12.81 -17.68 19.20
CA MET A 52 -12.77 -16.62 20.21
C MET A 52 -12.16 -17.19 21.50
N ASN A 53 -11.00 -16.65 21.89
CA ASN A 53 -10.26 -17.07 23.07
C ASN A 53 -9.61 -15.89 23.81
N ASP A 54 -10.27 -14.73 23.76
CA ASP A 54 -9.78 -13.48 24.33
C ASP A 54 -9.60 -13.60 25.85
N ARG A 55 -10.53 -14.27 26.53
CA ARG A 55 -10.46 -14.46 27.99
C ARG A 55 -9.36 -15.43 28.37
N VAL A 56 -9.18 -16.50 27.59
CA VAL A 56 -8.08 -17.46 27.74
C VAL A 56 -6.73 -16.75 27.61
N VAL A 57 -6.53 -15.96 26.55
CA VAL A 57 -5.27 -15.23 26.33
C VAL A 57 -4.99 -14.26 27.48
N GLN A 58 -6.01 -13.49 27.90
CA GLN A 58 -5.86 -12.57 29.04
C GLN A 58 -5.53 -13.30 30.34
N LYS A 59 -6.15 -14.47 30.59
CA LYS A 59 -5.90 -15.26 31.80
C LYS A 59 -4.47 -15.80 31.82
N LEU A 60 -3.96 -16.28 30.68
CA LEU A 60 -2.57 -16.73 30.57
C LEU A 60 -1.58 -15.59 30.84
N ILE A 61 -1.81 -14.41 30.25
CA ILE A 61 -0.99 -13.22 30.49
C ILE A 61 -1.01 -12.85 31.98
N ASN A 62 -2.19 -12.78 32.59
CA ASN A 62 -2.33 -12.44 34.02
C ASN A 62 -1.71 -13.50 34.95
N ALA A 63 -1.59 -14.75 34.50
CA ALA A 63 -0.95 -15.82 35.25
C ALA A 63 0.59 -15.81 35.15
N GLY A 64 1.18 -14.87 34.41
CA GLY A 64 2.64 -14.77 34.23
C GLY A 64 3.17 -15.57 33.04
N ALA A 65 2.35 -15.81 32.01
CA ALA A 65 2.87 -16.31 30.74
C ALA A 65 3.86 -15.31 30.14
N ASP A 66 5.00 -15.82 29.67
CA ASP A 66 6.05 -15.07 29.01
C ASP A 66 5.56 -14.62 27.62
N ILE A 67 5.28 -13.32 27.53
CA ILE A 67 4.79 -12.63 26.34
C ILE A 67 5.85 -12.61 25.23
N GLU A 68 7.13 -12.73 25.60
CA GLU A 68 8.29 -12.68 24.70
C GLU A 68 8.88 -14.07 24.43
N ALA A 69 8.22 -15.14 24.92
CA ALA A 69 8.70 -16.49 24.71
C ALA A 69 8.93 -16.76 23.21
N THR A 70 10.07 -17.35 22.86
CA THR A 70 10.36 -17.65 21.45
C THR A 70 10.29 -19.14 21.15
N THR A 71 9.68 -19.47 20.02
CA THR A 71 9.77 -20.81 19.40
C THR A 71 11.18 -21.13 18.88
N CYS A 72 11.41 -22.36 18.40
CA CYS A 72 12.68 -22.79 17.79
C CYS A 72 13.09 -21.98 16.56
N VAL A 73 12.12 -21.32 15.91
CA VAL A 73 12.35 -20.43 14.75
C VAL A 73 12.53 -18.97 15.20
N GLY A 74 12.41 -18.67 16.51
CA GLY A 74 12.49 -17.32 17.04
C GLY A 74 11.19 -16.53 16.91
N ARG A 75 10.05 -17.18 16.65
CA ARG A 75 8.74 -16.51 16.61
C ARG A 75 8.18 -16.30 18.02
N THR A 76 7.58 -15.14 18.24
CA THR A 76 6.88 -14.75 19.48
C THR A 76 5.37 -15.06 19.42
N PRO A 77 4.65 -15.06 20.56
CA PRO A 77 3.19 -15.15 20.57
C PRO A 77 2.50 -14.08 19.74
N LEU A 78 3.03 -12.84 19.73
CA LEU A 78 2.48 -11.75 18.91
C LEU A 78 2.55 -12.09 17.42
N GLN A 79 3.68 -12.63 16.95
CA GLN A 79 3.80 -13.06 15.55
C GLN A 79 2.80 -14.18 15.22
N TYR A 80 2.54 -15.12 16.13
CA TYR A 80 1.51 -16.14 15.95
C TYR A 80 0.09 -15.54 15.91
N ALA A 81 -0.22 -14.57 16.78
CA ALA A 81 -1.50 -13.88 16.79
C ALA A 81 -1.77 -13.15 15.47
N VAL A 82 -0.76 -12.44 14.95
CA VAL A 82 -0.82 -11.78 13.64
C VAL A 82 -0.97 -12.81 12.52
N MET A 83 -0.23 -13.92 12.58
CA MET A 83 -0.31 -14.99 11.58
C MET A 83 -1.69 -15.65 11.49
N SER A 84 -2.35 -15.80 12.63
CA SER A 84 -3.69 -16.38 12.72
C SER A 84 -4.81 -15.36 12.58
N ARG A 85 -4.49 -14.06 12.49
CA ARG A 85 -5.44 -12.94 12.50
C ARG A 85 -6.32 -12.88 13.74
N ASN A 86 -5.79 -13.35 14.86
CA ASN A 86 -6.49 -13.31 16.13
C ASN A 86 -6.38 -11.88 16.71
N ARG A 87 -7.33 -11.02 16.33
CA ARG A 87 -7.36 -9.61 16.74
C ARG A 87 -7.41 -9.43 18.25
N GLY A 88 -8.12 -10.31 18.96
CA GLY A 88 -8.20 -10.30 20.42
C GLY A 88 -6.85 -10.59 21.07
N ALA A 89 -6.15 -11.62 20.60
CA ALA A 89 -4.80 -11.93 21.05
C ALA A 89 -3.80 -10.82 20.69
N VAL A 90 -3.87 -10.25 19.48
CA VAL A 90 -3.03 -9.10 19.08
C VAL A 90 -3.23 -7.93 20.04
N LYS A 91 -4.50 -7.58 20.33
CA LYS A 91 -4.83 -6.49 21.26
C LYS A 91 -4.28 -6.76 22.66
N ALA A 92 -4.53 -7.95 23.21
CA ALA A 92 -4.10 -8.32 24.55
C ALA A 92 -2.57 -8.32 24.69
N LEU A 93 -1.86 -8.89 23.72
CA LEU A 93 -0.39 -8.96 23.75
C LEU A 93 0.25 -7.58 23.63
N ILE A 94 -0.27 -6.73 22.74
CA ILE A 94 0.20 -5.35 22.59
C ILE A 94 -0.07 -4.55 23.88
N GLN A 95 -1.27 -4.67 24.46
CA GLN A 95 -1.61 -4.01 25.74
C GLN A 95 -0.73 -4.49 26.89
N ALA A 96 -0.29 -5.74 26.85
CA ALA A 96 0.62 -6.32 27.84
C ALA A 96 2.10 -5.95 27.60
N GLY A 97 2.41 -5.13 26.58
CA GLY A 97 3.76 -4.62 26.31
C GLY A 97 4.61 -5.50 25.40
N ALA A 98 4.00 -6.36 24.59
CA ALA A 98 4.74 -7.20 23.63
C ALA A 98 5.56 -6.35 22.66
N ARG A 99 6.81 -6.75 22.42
CA ARG A 99 7.71 -6.08 21.48
C ARG A 99 7.28 -6.35 20.03
N ILE A 100 6.94 -5.29 19.31
CA ILE A 100 6.42 -5.37 17.93
C ILE A 100 7.53 -5.71 16.92
N ASN A 101 8.74 -5.18 17.14
CA ASN A 101 9.86 -5.24 16.19
C ASN A 101 10.73 -6.49 16.32
N VAL A 102 10.29 -7.50 17.07
CA VAL A 102 11.08 -8.74 17.24
C VAL A 102 11.25 -9.42 15.89
N ARG A 103 12.49 -9.77 15.56
CA ARG A 103 12.86 -10.50 14.34
C ARG A 103 13.11 -11.96 14.68
N ASN A 104 12.50 -12.85 13.91
CA ASN A 104 12.76 -14.27 14.03
C ASN A 104 14.03 -14.68 13.26
N SER A 105 14.35 -15.98 13.23
CA SER A 105 15.54 -16.51 12.52
C SER A 105 15.58 -16.20 11.02
N PHE A 106 14.45 -15.87 10.40
CA PHE A 106 14.36 -15.42 9.01
C PHE A 106 14.37 -13.90 8.87
N GLY A 107 14.63 -13.14 9.93
CA GLY A 107 14.57 -11.68 9.93
C GLY A 107 13.15 -11.11 9.92
N LEU A 108 12.11 -11.94 9.93
CA LEU A 108 10.72 -11.51 9.80
C LEU A 108 10.18 -10.93 11.11
N THR A 109 9.43 -9.84 10.98
CA THR A 109 8.71 -9.15 12.07
C THR A 109 7.21 -9.43 12.00
N ALA A 110 6.46 -8.97 13.01
CA ALA A 110 5.00 -9.00 12.99
C ALA A 110 4.41 -8.29 11.75
N LEU A 111 5.03 -7.19 11.31
CA LEU A 111 4.58 -6.42 10.15
C LEU A 111 4.68 -7.22 8.84
N HIS A 112 5.73 -8.01 8.64
CA HIS A 112 5.84 -8.92 7.48
C HIS A 112 4.68 -9.93 7.45
N TYR A 113 4.32 -10.50 8.61
CA TYR A 113 3.20 -11.44 8.70
C TYR A 113 1.85 -10.76 8.48
N ALA A 114 1.66 -9.52 8.92
CA ALA A 114 0.41 -8.79 8.68
C ALA A 114 0.09 -8.63 7.18
N ILE A 115 1.11 -8.63 6.32
CA ILE A 115 1.00 -8.41 4.87
C ILE A 115 0.72 -9.71 4.11
N TYR A 116 1.46 -10.79 4.42
CA TYR A 116 1.43 -12.00 3.59
C TYR A 116 0.42 -13.06 4.02
N THR A 117 -0.04 -13.05 5.28
CA THR A 117 -0.58 -14.28 5.90
C THR A 117 -1.62 -15.02 5.09
N CYS A 118 -1.16 -16.10 4.46
CA CYS A 118 -1.88 -17.31 4.12
C CYS A 118 -1.73 -18.31 5.28
N HIS A 119 -2.81 -18.96 5.69
CA HIS A 119 -2.75 -19.98 6.73
C HIS A 119 -1.99 -21.23 6.27
N PRO A 120 -1.21 -21.87 7.14
CA PRO A 120 -0.86 -23.26 6.94
C PRO A 120 -1.38 -24.15 8.08
N ARG A 121 -2.33 -25.05 7.76
CA ARG A 121 -2.24 -26.51 7.97
C ARG A 121 -3.55 -27.29 7.83
N ARG A 122 -4.70 -26.64 7.92
CA ARG A 122 -6.00 -27.25 7.56
C ARG A 122 -6.88 -26.18 6.95
N SER A 123 -7.20 -26.29 5.66
CA SER A 123 -8.52 -25.83 5.25
C SER A 123 -9.49 -26.82 5.88
N PRO A 124 -10.55 -26.38 6.58
CA PRO A 124 -11.76 -27.18 6.61
C PRO A 124 -12.06 -27.51 5.14
N ARG A 125 -12.29 -28.78 4.82
CA ARG A 125 -12.57 -29.21 3.43
C ARG A 125 -13.81 -28.50 2.85
N ASP A 126 -14.56 -27.77 3.68
CA ASP A 126 -15.88 -27.21 3.36
C ASP A 126 -15.93 -25.67 3.25
N LEU A 127 -14.80 -24.93 3.33
CA LEU A 127 -14.82 -23.45 3.35
C LEU A 127 -13.91 -22.83 2.28
N CYS A 128 -14.22 -23.11 1.01
CA CYS A 128 -13.54 -22.56 -0.17
C CYS A 128 -13.62 -21.01 -0.23
N TRP A 129 -14.72 -20.41 0.25
CA TRP A 129 -14.91 -18.95 0.34
C TRP A 129 -13.94 -18.25 1.31
N MET A 130 -13.57 -18.89 2.43
CA MET A 130 -12.70 -18.28 3.44
C MET A 130 -11.23 -18.20 3.00
N HIS A 131 -10.80 -18.92 1.96
CA HIS A 131 -9.43 -18.85 1.44
C HIS A 131 -9.11 -17.47 0.84
N ALA A 132 -10.07 -16.82 0.16
CA ALA A 132 -9.86 -15.51 -0.43
C ALA A 132 -9.77 -14.40 0.64
N VAL A 133 -10.70 -14.41 1.61
CA VAL A 133 -10.74 -13.43 2.73
C VAL A 133 -9.50 -13.57 3.63
N ARG A 134 -8.98 -14.80 3.78
CA ARG A 134 -7.77 -15.08 4.55
C ARG A 134 -6.46 -14.82 3.79
N CYS A 135 -6.51 -14.38 2.53
CA CYS A 135 -5.33 -13.99 1.77
C CYS A 135 -5.15 -12.47 1.68
N THR A 136 -6.16 -11.66 2.02
CA THR A 136 -6.03 -10.18 2.02
C THR A 136 -5.41 -9.69 3.32
N PRO A 137 -4.45 -8.75 3.34
CA PRO A 137 -3.90 -8.21 4.59
C PRO A 137 -5.02 -7.75 5.52
N ASP A 138 -4.96 -8.12 6.80
CA ASP A 138 -5.89 -7.57 7.78
C ASP A 138 -5.48 -6.13 8.09
N VAL A 139 -6.15 -5.18 7.40
CA VAL A 139 -5.90 -3.74 7.53
C VAL A 139 -6.01 -3.29 8.99
N TRP A 140 -6.87 -3.91 9.81
CA TRP A 140 -6.97 -3.58 11.22
C TRP A 140 -5.70 -3.95 11.98
N ILE A 141 -5.17 -5.15 11.77
CA ILE A 141 -3.93 -5.61 12.44
C ILE A 141 -2.76 -4.75 11.97
N MET A 142 -2.66 -4.51 10.67
CA MET A 142 -1.59 -3.67 10.12
C MET A 142 -1.65 -2.25 10.72
N LYS A 143 -2.82 -1.60 10.71
CA LYS A 143 -2.98 -0.27 11.33
C LYS A 143 -2.66 -0.30 12.82
N ARG A 144 -3.13 -1.30 13.56
CA ARG A 144 -2.81 -1.44 14.99
C ARG A 144 -1.31 -1.56 15.23
N LEU A 145 -0.58 -2.32 14.41
CA LEU A 145 0.89 -2.38 14.53
C LEU A 145 1.53 -1.02 14.20
N LEU A 146 1.04 -0.31 13.18
CA LEU A 146 1.60 0.98 12.76
C LEU A 146 1.27 2.14 13.71
N ASP A 147 0.09 2.14 14.34
CA ASP A 147 -0.36 3.15 15.30
C ASP A 147 0.54 3.20 16.56
N HIS A 148 1.27 2.12 16.83
CA HIS A 148 2.34 2.15 17.81
C HIS A 148 3.54 2.87 17.21
N GLY A 149 3.73 4.15 17.57
CA GLY A 149 4.80 5.03 17.06
C GLY A 149 6.26 4.59 17.31
N VAL A 150 6.48 3.34 17.72
CA VAL A 150 7.78 2.68 17.90
C VAL A 150 8.02 1.61 16.81
N THR A 151 7.07 1.39 15.90
CA THR A 151 7.17 0.34 14.89
C THR A 151 8.22 0.68 13.83
N ASP A 152 9.16 -0.25 13.64
CA ASP A 152 10.12 -0.19 12.54
C ASP A 152 9.41 -0.58 11.24
N LEU A 153 9.36 0.35 10.29
CA LEU A 153 8.73 0.18 8.98
C LEU A 153 9.65 -0.50 7.97
N ASN A 154 10.95 -0.53 8.24
CA ASN A 154 11.98 -0.94 7.32
C ASN A 154 12.80 -2.18 7.76
N PRO A 155 12.25 -3.14 8.55
CA PRO A 155 13.00 -4.34 8.87
C PRO A 155 13.17 -5.18 7.61
N VAL A 156 14.31 -5.80 7.42
CA VAL A 156 14.53 -6.69 6.26
C VAL A 156 14.41 -8.16 6.65
N ASP A 157 13.95 -9.03 5.77
CA ASP A 157 13.99 -10.47 5.98
C ASP A 157 15.36 -11.08 5.63
N SER A 158 15.44 -12.41 5.61
CA SER A 158 16.66 -13.15 5.26
C SER A 158 17.09 -12.99 3.80
N LYS A 159 16.21 -12.50 2.93
CA LYS A 159 16.47 -12.11 1.54
C LYS A 159 16.75 -10.61 1.38
N GLY A 160 16.70 -9.83 2.46
CA GLY A 160 16.82 -8.39 2.40
C GLY A 160 15.50 -7.69 2.02
N GLU A 161 14.38 -8.42 1.94
CA GLU A 161 13.10 -7.84 1.53
C GLU A 161 12.44 -7.11 2.71
N THR A 162 11.97 -5.88 2.49
CA THR A 162 11.22 -5.09 3.48
C THR A 162 9.73 -5.48 3.50
N PRO A 163 8.94 -5.03 4.50
CA PRO A 163 7.49 -5.25 4.48
C PRO A 163 6.83 -4.62 3.26
N LEU A 164 7.33 -3.46 2.80
CA LEU A 164 6.85 -2.82 1.57
C LEU A 164 7.11 -3.70 0.35
N MET A 165 8.29 -4.29 0.22
CA MET A 165 8.59 -5.25 -0.86
C MET A 165 7.68 -6.48 -0.81
N TRP A 166 7.36 -6.98 0.39
CA TRP A 166 6.37 -8.04 0.55
C TRP A 166 4.99 -7.60 0.03
N ALA A 167 4.54 -6.39 0.36
CA ALA A 167 3.27 -5.86 -0.11
C ALA A 167 3.22 -5.77 -1.64
N VAL A 168 4.30 -5.30 -2.27
CA VAL A 168 4.46 -5.21 -3.73
C VAL A 168 4.44 -6.60 -4.36
N LYS A 169 5.30 -7.51 -3.89
CA LYS A 169 5.46 -8.88 -4.41
C LYS A 169 4.16 -9.70 -4.36
N TYR A 170 3.33 -9.44 -3.35
CA TYR A 170 2.04 -10.11 -3.18
C TYR A 170 0.85 -9.30 -3.71
N GLY A 171 1.07 -8.21 -4.44
CA GLY A 171 0.02 -7.43 -5.09
C GLY A 171 -0.95 -6.76 -4.12
N ARG A 172 -0.48 -6.33 -2.94
CA ARG A 172 -1.31 -5.80 -1.86
C ARG A 172 -1.35 -4.27 -1.86
N LEU A 173 -2.07 -3.67 -2.81
CA LEU A 173 -2.17 -2.21 -2.97
C LEU A 173 -2.54 -1.48 -1.67
N GLY A 174 -3.55 -1.95 -0.93
CA GLY A 174 -3.93 -1.33 0.35
C GLY A 174 -2.81 -1.36 1.41
N ALA A 175 -1.96 -2.38 1.41
CA ALA A 175 -0.78 -2.44 2.29
C ALA A 175 0.34 -1.51 1.80
N VAL A 176 0.60 -1.47 0.49
CA VAL A 176 1.53 -0.51 -0.13
C VAL A 176 1.16 0.92 0.28
N ASN A 177 -0.10 1.31 0.07
CA ASN A 177 -0.58 2.66 0.36
C ASN A 177 -0.50 2.98 1.85
N THR A 178 -0.81 2.02 2.73
CA THR A 178 -0.72 2.25 4.18
C THR A 178 0.73 2.39 4.63
N LEU A 179 1.66 1.58 4.11
CA LEU A 179 3.07 1.64 4.47
C LEU A 179 3.74 2.91 3.96
N LEU A 180 3.51 3.29 2.70
CA LEU A 180 4.05 4.53 2.12
C LEU A 180 3.53 5.77 2.86
N LYS A 181 2.21 5.82 3.16
CA LYS A 181 1.61 6.88 3.99
C LYS A 181 2.19 6.95 5.41
N SER A 182 2.66 5.81 5.94
CA SER A 182 3.30 5.74 7.25
C SER A 182 4.79 6.13 7.21
N GLY A 183 5.38 6.34 6.02
CA GLY A 183 6.78 6.71 5.84
C GLY A 183 7.73 5.53 5.63
N ALA A 184 7.25 4.37 5.17
CA ALA A 184 8.13 3.26 4.78
C ALA A 184 9.04 3.67 3.62
N ASN A 185 10.32 3.29 3.67
CA ASN A 185 11.29 3.70 2.66
C ASN A 185 11.26 2.75 1.44
N PRO A 186 10.85 3.21 0.25
CA PRO A 186 10.80 2.38 -0.96
C PRO A 186 12.16 1.99 -1.56
N ASN A 187 13.22 2.71 -1.18
CA ASN A 187 14.55 2.66 -1.79
C ASN A 187 15.52 1.68 -1.14
N ILE A 188 15.09 0.93 -0.12
CA ILE A 188 15.94 -0.07 0.51
C ILE A 188 16.11 -1.23 -0.46
N PRO A 189 17.33 -1.58 -0.91
CA PRO A 189 17.54 -2.70 -1.81
C PRO A 189 17.52 -4.03 -1.06
N ASN A 190 16.99 -5.08 -1.71
CA ASN A 190 17.12 -6.45 -1.22
C ASN A 190 18.51 -7.02 -1.49
N LYS A 191 18.77 -8.29 -1.16
CA LYS A 191 20.08 -8.94 -1.41
C LYS A 191 20.41 -9.09 -2.90
N GLN A 192 19.44 -8.95 -3.79
CA GLN A 192 19.64 -8.90 -5.24
C GLN A 192 19.94 -7.48 -5.74
N GLY A 193 20.06 -6.48 -4.86
CA GLY A 193 20.23 -5.07 -5.25
C GLY A 193 18.94 -4.41 -5.73
N GLN A 194 17.81 -5.12 -5.69
CA GLN A 194 16.54 -4.65 -6.23
C GLN A 194 15.81 -3.79 -5.20
N ASN A 195 15.40 -2.58 -5.58
CA ASN A 195 14.44 -1.78 -4.82
C ASN A 195 12.99 -2.24 -5.09
N SER A 196 12.00 -1.58 -4.48
CA SER A 196 10.59 -2.01 -4.59
C SER A 196 10.04 -1.91 -6.02
N LEU A 197 10.58 -1.00 -6.86
CA LEU A 197 10.15 -0.84 -8.26
C LEU A 197 10.65 -1.99 -9.14
N HIS A 198 11.90 -2.42 -8.95
CA HIS A 198 12.42 -3.63 -9.60
C HIS A 198 11.51 -4.83 -9.30
N VAL A 199 11.14 -5.02 -8.02
CA VAL A 199 10.28 -6.14 -7.60
C VAL A 199 8.89 -6.05 -8.23
N ALA A 200 8.30 -4.85 -8.33
CA ALA A 200 6.99 -4.64 -8.95
C ALA A 200 7.01 -4.99 -10.45
N LEU A 201 8.03 -4.53 -11.17
CA LEU A 201 8.17 -4.71 -12.62
C LEU A 201 8.67 -6.11 -13.02
N SER A 202 9.36 -6.82 -12.13
CA SER A 202 9.80 -8.20 -12.37
C SER A 202 8.65 -9.23 -12.31
N ALA A 203 7.46 -8.82 -11.87
CA ALA A 203 6.31 -9.71 -11.80
C ALA A 203 5.80 -10.04 -13.22
N ARG A 204 5.31 -11.27 -13.44
CA ARG A 204 4.76 -11.69 -14.73
C ARG A 204 3.58 -10.82 -15.19
N ASN A 205 2.81 -10.29 -14.25
CA ASN A 205 1.75 -9.32 -14.50
C ASN A 205 1.89 -8.19 -13.46
N PRO A 206 2.65 -7.13 -13.78
CA PRO A 206 2.85 -6.01 -12.87
C PRO A 206 1.52 -5.35 -12.52
N ASN A 207 1.27 -5.13 -11.23
CA ASN A 207 0.12 -4.36 -10.80
C ASN A 207 0.40 -2.87 -11.08
N GLN A 208 -0.29 -2.32 -12.07
CA GLN A 208 -0.08 -0.95 -12.56
C GLN A 208 -0.32 0.11 -11.47
N ASP A 209 -1.31 -0.11 -10.60
CA ASP A 209 -1.61 0.78 -9.48
C ASP A 209 -0.45 0.83 -8.49
N ILE A 210 0.15 -0.33 -8.18
CA ILE A 210 1.30 -0.42 -7.28
C ILE A 210 2.52 0.29 -7.88
N VAL A 211 2.76 0.11 -9.18
CA VAL A 211 3.87 0.79 -9.88
C VAL A 211 3.67 2.31 -9.86
N THR A 212 2.46 2.75 -10.13
CA THR A 212 2.07 4.17 -10.07
C THR A 212 2.32 4.74 -8.67
N GLU A 213 1.84 4.07 -7.62
CA GLU A 213 2.03 4.50 -6.23
C GLU A 213 3.51 4.57 -5.83
N LEU A 214 4.32 3.59 -6.25
CA LEU A 214 5.76 3.62 -5.98
C LEU A 214 6.45 4.79 -6.69
N LEU A 215 6.15 5.02 -7.97
CA LEU A 215 6.68 6.15 -8.74
C LEU A 215 6.27 7.47 -8.10
N LEU A 216 5.02 7.60 -7.64
CA LEU A 216 4.50 8.78 -6.94
C LEU A 216 5.09 8.96 -5.53
N ASN A 217 5.74 7.97 -4.93
CA ASN A 217 6.36 8.09 -3.61
C ASN A 217 7.90 8.22 -3.65
N GLY A 218 8.46 8.64 -4.80
CA GLY A 218 9.87 9.04 -4.90
C GLY A 218 10.84 7.86 -4.87
N ILE A 219 10.47 6.75 -5.51
CA ILE A 219 11.34 5.58 -5.63
C ILE A 219 12.52 5.83 -6.60
N GLY A 220 13.69 5.30 -6.30
CA GLY A 220 14.88 5.42 -7.13
C GLY A 220 14.71 4.67 -8.46
N ILE A 221 14.43 5.41 -9.53
CA ILE A 221 14.26 4.81 -10.87
C ILE A 221 15.59 4.46 -11.56
N TYR A 222 16.71 4.82 -10.93
CA TYR A 222 18.05 4.69 -11.49
C TYR A 222 18.98 3.82 -10.64
N ASP A 223 18.48 3.28 -9.54
CA ASP A 223 19.21 2.28 -8.77
C ASP A 223 19.42 1.07 -9.65
N VAL A 224 20.60 0.46 -9.56
CA VAL A 224 20.92 -0.76 -10.33
C VAL A 224 20.89 -1.97 -9.42
N ASP A 225 20.30 -3.06 -9.92
CA ASP A 225 20.37 -4.35 -9.26
C ASP A 225 21.72 -5.05 -9.47
N ASN A 226 21.88 -6.26 -8.93
CA ASN A 226 23.11 -7.04 -9.07
C ASN A 226 23.42 -7.46 -10.53
N PHE A 227 22.47 -7.32 -11.46
CA PHE A 227 22.66 -7.54 -12.89
C PHE A 227 23.02 -6.24 -13.63
N GLY A 228 23.10 -5.11 -12.92
CA GLY A 228 23.36 -3.79 -13.51
C GLY A 228 22.14 -3.19 -14.19
N GLN A 229 20.94 -3.73 -13.95
CA GLN A 229 19.69 -3.27 -14.55
C GLN A 229 19.02 -2.24 -13.65
N THR A 230 18.51 -1.16 -14.23
CA THR A 230 17.59 -0.24 -13.54
C THR A 230 16.16 -0.77 -13.63
N PRO A 231 15.21 -0.29 -12.80
CA PRO A 231 13.80 -0.67 -12.94
C PRO A 231 13.26 -0.37 -14.34
N VAL A 232 13.69 0.74 -14.94
CA VAL A 232 13.30 1.11 -16.30
C VAL A 232 13.85 0.13 -17.35
N ASP A 233 15.04 -0.45 -17.14
CA ASP A 233 15.54 -1.49 -18.04
C ASP A 233 14.62 -2.72 -18.02
N ILE A 234 14.13 -3.10 -16.83
CA ILE A 234 13.17 -4.22 -16.67
C ILE A 234 11.83 -3.87 -17.34
N LEU A 235 11.32 -2.64 -17.15
CA LEU A 235 10.10 -2.16 -17.81
C LEU A 235 10.20 -2.32 -19.33
N LEU A 236 11.30 -1.84 -19.93
CA LEU A 236 11.50 -1.88 -21.38
C LEU A 236 11.68 -3.30 -21.92
N GLN A 237 12.31 -4.18 -21.15
CA GLN A 237 12.46 -5.61 -21.53
C GLN A 237 11.12 -6.37 -21.52
N ASN A 238 10.16 -5.90 -20.74
CA ASN A 238 8.84 -6.53 -20.61
C ASN A 238 7.79 -5.97 -21.59
N ILE A 239 8.18 -5.09 -22.53
CA ILE A 239 7.32 -4.65 -23.63
C ILE A 239 7.22 -5.78 -24.66
N LEU A 240 6.10 -6.52 -24.62
CA LEU A 240 5.86 -7.68 -25.46
C LEU A 240 4.66 -7.49 -26.40
N ASP A 241 3.74 -6.60 -26.04
CA ASP A 241 2.48 -6.33 -26.75
C ASP A 241 2.05 -4.86 -26.56
N ASP A 242 0.97 -4.46 -27.24
CA ASP A 242 0.45 -3.09 -27.15
C ASP A 242 0.07 -2.71 -25.71
N THR A 243 -0.44 -3.65 -24.92
CA THR A 243 -0.87 -3.35 -23.53
C THR A 243 0.30 -3.01 -22.62
N THR A 244 1.38 -3.78 -22.71
CA THR A 244 2.63 -3.55 -21.98
C THR A 244 3.38 -2.32 -22.52
N PHE A 245 3.21 -2.01 -23.81
CA PHE A 245 3.71 -0.77 -24.41
C PHE A 245 3.01 0.48 -23.86
N TYR A 246 1.67 0.51 -23.82
CA TYR A 246 0.92 1.61 -23.22
C TYR A 246 1.25 1.78 -21.73
N PHE A 247 1.35 0.68 -21.00
CA PHE A 247 1.78 0.72 -19.60
C PHE A 247 3.20 1.30 -19.44
N ALA A 248 4.12 1.00 -20.36
CA ALA A 248 5.45 1.60 -20.35
C ALA A 248 5.40 3.11 -20.64
N LEU A 249 4.52 3.57 -21.54
CA LEU A 249 4.30 5.00 -21.77
C LEU A 249 3.74 5.70 -20.54
N GLU A 250 2.76 5.11 -19.85
CA GLU A 250 2.23 5.65 -18.59
C GLU A 250 3.32 5.80 -17.53
N CYS A 251 4.15 4.77 -17.35
CA CYS A 251 5.29 4.81 -16.44
C CYS A 251 6.30 5.90 -16.84
N LEU A 252 6.63 6.02 -18.12
CA LEU A 252 7.53 7.06 -18.63
C LEU A 252 6.94 8.47 -18.48
N GLY A 253 5.62 8.61 -18.59
CA GLY A 253 4.90 9.83 -18.29
C GLY A 253 5.08 10.21 -16.81
N LEU A 254 4.82 9.28 -15.89
CA LEU A 254 5.06 9.55 -14.46
C LEU A 254 6.53 9.84 -14.15
N ILE A 255 7.46 9.21 -14.87
CA ILE A 255 8.90 9.47 -14.74
C ILE A 255 9.24 10.88 -15.21
N ALA A 256 8.83 11.27 -16.42
CA ALA A 256 9.07 12.62 -16.95
C ALA A 256 8.44 13.70 -16.08
N PHE A 257 7.30 13.39 -15.47
CA PHE A 257 6.65 14.27 -14.52
C PHE A 257 7.52 14.41 -13.26
N LYS A 258 7.71 13.33 -12.48
CA LYS A 258 8.25 13.47 -11.12
C LYS A 258 9.78 13.50 -11.04
N TYR A 259 10.49 13.03 -12.04
CA TYR A 259 11.93 12.77 -11.96
C TYR A 259 12.71 13.63 -12.95
N TYR A 260 13.93 13.99 -12.56
CA TYR A 260 14.87 14.58 -13.49
C TYR A 260 15.28 13.53 -14.53
N ILE A 261 14.97 13.80 -15.80
CA ILE A 261 15.33 12.96 -16.93
C ILE A 261 16.83 13.14 -17.20
N ARG A 262 17.58 12.05 -17.04
CA ARG A 262 19.01 12.02 -17.33
C ARG A 262 19.29 11.58 -18.77
N GLU A 263 20.45 11.97 -19.30
CA GLU A 263 20.90 11.57 -20.64
C GLU A 263 21.08 10.06 -20.79
N ASP A 264 21.43 9.36 -19.70
CA ASP A 264 21.56 7.89 -19.69
C ASP A 264 20.21 7.20 -19.99
N LEU A 265 19.10 7.70 -19.45
CA LEU A 265 17.75 7.23 -19.72
C LEU A 265 17.36 7.49 -21.19
N GLU A 266 17.64 8.67 -21.72
CA GLU A 266 17.40 8.94 -23.13
C GLU A 266 18.19 7.99 -24.04
N CYS A 267 19.45 7.71 -23.69
CA CYS A 267 20.30 6.80 -24.45
C CYS A 267 19.75 5.37 -24.44
N LYS A 268 19.21 4.90 -23.31
CA LYS A 268 18.53 3.59 -23.21
C LYS A 268 17.30 3.52 -24.12
N LEU A 269 16.52 4.60 -24.17
CA LEU A 269 15.30 4.69 -24.97
C LEU A 269 15.54 4.85 -26.47
N LYS A 270 16.78 5.08 -26.95
CA LYS A 270 17.08 5.09 -28.40
C LYS A 270 16.71 3.78 -29.10
N ARG A 271 16.67 2.66 -28.37
CA ARG A 271 16.21 1.36 -28.87
C ARG A 271 14.69 1.29 -29.06
N PHE A 272 13.95 2.22 -28.45
CA PHE A 272 12.49 2.32 -28.45
C PHE A 272 12.08 3.75 -28.87
N PRO A 273 12.14 4.08 -30.18
CA PRO A 273 12.03 5.46 -30.66
C PRO A 273 10.71 6.14 -30.25
N GLN A 274 9.60 5.40 -30.25
CA GLN A 274 8.30 5.93 -29.82
C GLN A 274 8.28 6.32 -28.33
N CYS A 275 8.88 5.49 -27.46
CA CYS A 275 9.00 5.80 -26.04
C CYS A 275 9.92 7.01 -25.80
N LEU A 276 11.00 7.15 -26.57
CA LEU A 276 11.90 8.30 -26.49
C LEU A 276 11.20 9.60 -26.91
N GLU A 277 10.46 9.57 -28.03
CA GLU A 277 9.71 10.71 -28.51
C GLU A 277 8.65 11.14 -27.50
N PHE A 278 7.90 10.18 -26.96
CA PHE A 278 6.93 10.43 -25.89
C PHE A 278 7.59 11.05 -24.66
N LEU A 279 8.68 10.46 -24.16
CA LEU A 279 9.38 10.98 -22.97
C LEU A 279 9.87 12.42 -23.18
N ARG A 280 10.38 12.76 -24.37
CA ARG A 280 10.83 14.12 -24.70
C ARG A 280 9.68 15.10 -24.76
N LYS A 281 8.57 14.73 -25.41
CA LYS A 281 7.37 15.58 -25.48
C LYS A 281 6.80 15.82 -24.07
N ALA A 282 6.73 14.77 -23.28
CA ALA A 282 6.31 14.82 -21.88
C ALA A 282 7.24 15.71 -21.03
N GLY A 283 8.57 15.58 -21.19
CA GLY A 283 9.55 16.42 -20.52
C GLY A 283 9.45 17.91 -20.90
N GLN A 284 9.20 18.21 -22.18
CA GLN A 284 8.96 19.58 -22.65
C GLN A 284 7.70 20.18 -22.03
N GLU A 285 6.63 19.38 -21.93
CA GLU A 285 5.37 19.79 -21.28
C GLU A 285 5.58 20.08 -19.80
N VAL A 286 6.34 19.25 -19.08
CA VAL A 286 6.70 19.48 -17.66
C VAL A 286 7.53 20.75 -17.50
N GLN A 287 8.51 21.00 -18.36
CA GLN A 287 9.28 22.25 -18.36
C GLN A 287 8.38 23.46 -18.60
N TRP A 288 7.43 23.35 -19.52
CA TRP A 288 6.46 24.40 -19.77
C TRP A 288 5.53 24.62 -18.56
N MET A 289 5.04 23.55 -17.90
CA MET A 289 4.25 23.65 -16.67
C MET A 289 5.03 24.32 -15.52
N ASN A 290 6.31 23.97 -15.37
CA ASN A 290 7.19 24.61 -14.39
C ASN A 290 7.35 26.12 -14.62
N ASN A 291 7.35 26.56 -15.88
CA ASN A 291 7.51 27.97 -16.23
C ASN A 291 6.20 28.78 -16.15
N GLN A 292 5.04 28.14 -16.35
CA GLN A 292 3.76 28.82 -16.53
C GLN A 292 2.76 28.61 -15.39
N ILE A 293 2.78 27.43 -14.74
CA ILE A 293 1.73 27.00 -13.80
C ILE A 293 2.26 26.94 -12.36
N ILE A 294 3.52 26.53 -12.18
CA ILE A 294 4.13 26.40 -10.86
C ILE A 294 4.69 27.76 -10.39
N TYR A 295 4.04 28.35 -9.39
CA TYR A 295 4.53 29.54 -8.69
C TYR A 295 5.52 29.16 -7.57
N ASP A 296 6.49 30.04 -7.31
CA ASP A 296 7.69 29.96 -6.43
C ASP A 296 7.66 29.06 -5.17
N SER A 297 6.49 28.70 -4.62
CA SER A 297 6.34 27.89 -3.41
C SER A 297 5.78 26.47 -3.61
N ILE A 298 5.23 26.12 -4.78
CA ILE A 298 4.58 24.82 -5.00
C ILE A 298 5.43 24.00 -5.95
N THR A 299 6.13 22.98 -5.44
CA THR A 299 6.90 22.12 -6.33
C THR A 299 5.98 21.24 -7.18
N LEU A 300 6.45 20.76 -8.33
CA LEU A 300 5.73 19.75 -9.11
C LEU A 300 5.45 18.48 -8.26
N HIS A 301 6.27 18.21 -7.25
CA HIS A 301 6.03 17.17 -6.26
C HIS A 301 4.80 17.48 -5.38
N ASP A 302 4.66 18.70 -4.90
CA ASP A 302 3.51 19.14 -4.10
C ASP A 302 2.23 19.14 -4.93
N PHE A 303 2.31 19.60 -6.18
CA PHE A 303 1.22 19.52 -7.15
C PHE A 303 0.81 18.06 -7.41
N ALA A 304 1.76 17.18 -7.71
CA ALA A 304 1.51 15.74 -7.82
C ALA A 304 0.83 15.19 -6.56
N SER A 305 1.44 15.40 -5.39
CA SER A 305 0.91 14.90 -4.13
C SER A 305 -0.48 15.47 -3.79
N GLY A 306 -0.82 16.67 -4.26
CA GLY A 306 -2.13 17.30 -4.13
C GLY A 306 -3.17 16.76 -5.12
N CYS A 307 -2.79 16.51 -6.38
CA CYS A 307 -3.64 15.87 -7.40
C CYS A 307 -4.10 14.48 -7.00
N PHE A 308 -3.32 13.75 -6.20
CA PHE A 308 -3.61 12.35 -5.85
C PHE A 308 -4.06 12.15 -4.40
N GLN A 309 -4.35 13.22 -3.63
CA GLN A 309 -4.80 13.11 -2.23
C GLN A 309 -6.01 14.01 -1.93
N GLU A 310 -6.95 13.50 -1.12
CA GLU A 310 -7.95 14.36 -0.46
C GLU A 310 -7.24 15.26 0.57
N ARG A 311 -7.18 16.58 0.31
CA ARG A 311 -6.52 17.55 1.21
C ARG A 311 -7.46 18.60 1.82
N ARG A 312 -6.94 19.19 2.91
CA ARG A 312 -7.62 20.07 3.87
C ARG A 312 -7.88 21.46 3.28
N ARG A 313 -8.94 22.13 3.77
CA ARG A 313 -9.32 23.51 3.43
C ARG A 313 -8.13 24.49 3.53
N GLY A 314 -7.88 25.24 2.46
CA GLY A 314 -6.91 26.34 2.41
C GLY A 314 -5.63 26.07 1.61
N ASP A 315 -5.58 24.99 0.81
CA ASP A 315 -4.42 24.60 0.01
C ASP A 315 -4.30 25.48 -1.27
N PRO A 316 -3.15 26.12 -1.56
CA PRO A 316 -2.96 26.93 -2.77
C PRO A 316 -3.05 26.12 -4.07
N THR A 317 -3.10 24.79 -3.99
CA THR A 317 -3.39 23.87 -5.10
C THR A 317 -4.67 24.24 -5.87
N LEU A 318 -5.67 24.86 -5.22
CA LEU A 318 -6.91 25.28 -5.90
C LEU A 318 -6.68 26.43 -6.90
N GLU A 319 -5.76 27.36 -6.61
CA GLU A 319 -5.41 28.44 -7.52
C GLU A 319 -4.64 27.91 -8.74
N ILE A 320 -3.79 26.90 -8.52
CA ILE A 320 -3.12 26.18 -9.61
C ILE A 320 -4.14 25.46 -10.48
N TYR A 321 -5.10 24.74 -9.90
CA TYR A 321 -6.15 24.07 -10.67
C TYR A 321 -6.97 25.05 -11.49
N LYS A 322 -7.22 26.26 -10.98
CA LYS A 322 -7.87 27.32 -11.73
C LYS A 322 -7.10 27.68 -13.00
N LEU A 323 -5.81 27.91 -12.87
CA LEU A 323 -4.93 28.21 -14.00
C LEU A 323 -4.85 27.03 -15.00
N VAL A 324 -4.80 25.78 -14.51
CA VAL A 324 -4.83 24.57 -15.35
C VAL A 324 -6.10 24.51 -16.20
N VAL A 325 -7.27 24.77 -15.58
CA VAL A 325 -8.56 24.79 -16.28
C VAL A 325 -8.65 25.96 -17.27
N GLU A 326 -8.17 27.16 -16.92
CA GLU A 326 -8.10 28.29 -17.86
C GLU A 326 -7.22 27.97 -19.08
N ILE A 327 -6.12 27.25 -18.89
CA ILE A 327 -5.24 26.86 -20.00
C ILE A 327 -5.87 25.78 -20.88
N LEU A 328 -6.63 24.85 -20.31
CA LEU A 328 -7.42 23.88 -21.08
C LEU A 328 -8.44 24.57 -21.98
N LEU A 329 -9.11 25.61 -21.48
CA LEU A 329 -9.99 26.44 -22.31
C LEU A 329 -9.23 27.11 -23.47
N SER A 330 -7.93 27.36 -23.29
CA SER A 330 -7.05 27.92 -24.33
C SER A 330 -6.46 26.90 -25.32
N GLY A 331 -6.64 25.58 -25.09
CA GLY A 331 -6.26 24.50 -26.02
C GLY A 331 -4.75 24.28 -26.22
N LYS A 332 -3.92 24.58 -25.21
CA LYS A 332 -2.45 24.64 -25.39
C LYS A 332 -1.67 23.34 -25.12
N SER A 333 -2.21 22.34 -24.44
CA SER A 333 -1.43 21.15 -24.04
C SER A 333 -2.29 19.98 -23.53
N ASP A 334 -1.82 18.75 -23.78
CA ASP A 334 -2.68 17.54 -23.75
C ASP A 334 -2.16 16.36 -22.91
N ILE A 335 -0.85 16.19 -22.66
CA ILE A 335 -0.30 14.92 -22.15
C ILE A 335 -0.71 14.67 -20.69
N TYR A 336 -0.40 15.61 -19.79
CA TYR A 336 -0.72 15.46 -18.37
C TYR A 336 -2.03 16.12 -17.98
N PHE A 337 -2.54 17.00 -18.85
CA PHE A 337 -3.72 17.82 -18.58
C PHE A 337 -4.97 16.98 -18.29
N ASN A 338 -5.25 15.97 -19.12
CA ASN A 338 -6.39 15.08 -18.91
C ASN A 338 -6.22 14.23 -17.64
N ASP A 339 -5.01 13.74 -17.36
CA ASP A 339 -4.71 12.97 -16.16
C ASP A 339 -4.88 13.79 -14.87
N ILE A 340 -4.47 15.07 -14.90
CA ILE A 340 -4.65 16.02 -13.80
C ILE A 340 -6.15 16.26 -13.54
N LEU A 341 -6.93 16.51 -14.60
CA LEU A 341 -8.38 16.73 -14.47
C LEU A 341 -9.10 15.49 -13.96
N TYR A 342 -8.81 14.31 -14.53
CA TYR A 342 -9.49 13.07 -14.17
C TYR A 342 -9.27 12.69 -12.71
N ARG A 343 -8.19 13.18 -12.11
CA ARG A 343 -7.82 12.85 -10.72
C ARG A 343 -8.12 13.97 -9.73
N MET A 344 -8.53 15.14 -10.22
CA MET A 344 -9.12 16.18 -9.39
C MET A 344 -10.41 15.64 -8.75
N SER A 345 -10.65 16.02 -7.48
CA SER A 345 -11.92 15.66 -6.86
C SER A 345 -13.05 16.39 -7.59
N THR A 346 -14.20 15.73 -7.74
CA THR A 346 -15.39 16.33 -8.35
C THR A 346 -15.75 17.66 -7.70
N ARG A 347 -15.55 17.75 -6.38
CA ARG A 347 -15.77 18.96 -5.59
C ARG A 347 -14.83 20.10 -6.00
N ASP A 348 -13.54 19.83 -6.15
CA ASP A 348 -12.55 20.86 -6.48
C ASP A 348 -12.72 21.32 -7.92
N LEU A 349 -13.02 20.40 -8.83
CA LEU A 349 -13.34 20.70 -10.22
C LEU A 349 -14.56 21.60 -10.33
N CYS A 350 -15.65 21.30 -9.60
CA CYS A 350 -16.83 22.17 -9.54
C CYS A 350 -16.51 23.55 -8.95
N ASN A 351 -15.70 23.64 -7.90
CA ASN A 351 -15.29 24.91 -7.31
C ASN A 351 -14.50 25.77 -8.30
N VAL A 352 -13.56 25.14 -9.02
CA VAL A 352 -12.71 25.80 -10.02
C VAL A 352 -13.56 26.29 -11.20
N LEU A 353 -14.41 25.43 -11.76
CA LEU A 353 -15.29 25.79 -12.88
C LEU A 353 -16.27 26.91 -12.50
N GLY A 354 -16.84 26.84 -11.29
CA GLY A 354 -17.69 27.90 -10.74
C GLY A 354 -16.95 29.22 -10.47
N SER A 355 -15.63 29.28 -10.58
CA SER A 355 -14.85 30.52 -10.47
C SER A 355 -14.40 31.09 -11.82
N ILE A 356 -14.48 30.30 -12.90
CA ILE A 356 -13.98 30.64 -14.23
C ILE A 356 -15.14 30.90 -15.21
N LEU A 357 -16.22 30.10 -15.14
CA LEU A 357 -17.31 30.15 -16.11
C LEU A 357 -18.25 31.34 -15.88
N PRO A 358 -18.93 31.86 -16.93
CA PRO A 358 -19.93 32.92 -16.79
C PRO A 358 -21.20 32.47 -16.02
N PRO A 359 -21.92 33.38 -15.34
CA PRO A 359 -23.12 33.12 -14.51
C PRO A 359 -24.16 32.16 -15.12
N ALA A 360 -24.34 32.20 -16.44
CA ALA A 360 -25.27 31.36 -17.18
C ALA A 360 -24.96 29.85 -17.12
N TYR A 361 -23.70 29.47 -16.90
CA TYR A 361 -23.23 28.09 -16.85
C TYR A 361 -23.09 27.54 -15.42
N HIS A 362 -23.17 28.39 -14.40
CA HIS A 362 -23.11 27.95 -13.00
C HIS A 362 -24.30 27.05 -12.64
N ILE A 363 -25.47 27.25 -13.26
CA ILE A 363 -26.66 26.43 -13.02
C ILE A 363 -26.41 24.95 -13.41
N LYS A 364 -25.68 24.69 -14.50
CA LYS A 364 -25.27 23.32 -14.88
C LYS A 364 -24.27 22.73 -13.88
N CYS A 365 -23.30 23.53 -13.39
CA CYS A 365 -22.34 23.08 -12.37
C CYS A 365 -23.00 22.84 -10.99
N SER A 366 -24.02 23.61 -10.62
CA SER A 366 -24.81 23.39 -9.39
C SER A 366 -25.58 22.07 -9.45
N ILE A 367 -26.11 21.71 -10.62
CA ILE A 367 -26.80 20.42 -10.82
C ILE A 367 -25.81 19.25 -10.64
N VAL A 368 -24.53 19.41 -11.05
CA VAL A 368 -23.47 18.41 -10.79
C VAL A 368 -23.22 18.18 -9.30
N THR A 369 -23.45 19.17 -8.43
CA THR A 369 -23.35 19.01 -6.97
C THR A 369 -24.55 18.32 -6.32
N GLU A 370 -25.68 18.20 -7.03
CA GLU A 370 -26.91 17.52 -6.56
C GLU A 370 -27.08 16.11 -7.15
N LEU A 371 -26.22 15.70 -8.09
CA LEU A 371 -26.28 14.39 -8.72
C LEU A 371 -25.64 13.30 -7.84
N SER A 372 -26.24 12.10 -7.90
CA SER A 372 -25.90 10.95 -7.05
C SER A 372 -24.41 10.56 -7.12
N PRO A 373 -23.84 9.94 -6.06
CA PRO A 373 -22.43 9.53 -5.99
C PRO A 373 -22.00 8.43 -7.00
N TYR A 374 -22.83 8.13 -8.00
CA TYR A 374 -22.64 7.08 -8.99
C TYR A 374 -22.43 7.58 -10.43
N GLN A 375 -22.48 8.90 -10.68
CA GLN A 375 -22.06 9.42 -11.98
C GLN A 375 -20.52 9.50 -12.05
N THR A 376 -19.98 8.99 -13.14
CA THR A 376 -18.53 8.77 -13.30
C THR A 376 -17.81 10.07 -13.67
N HIS A 377 -16.54 10.22 -13.29
CA HIS A 377 -15.64 11.31 -13.75
C HIS A 377 -15.72 11.58 -15.26
N HIS A 378 -16.09 10.57 -16.05
CA HIS A 378 -16.32 10.64 -17.48
C HIS A 378 -17.48 11.55 -17.89
N GLU A 379 -18.62 11.53 -17.20
CA GLU A 379 -19.78 12.38 -17.54
C GLU A 379 -19.49 13.86 -17.28
N ILE A 380 -18.68 14.16 -16.26
CA ILE A 380 -18.24 15.51 -15.93
C ILE A 380 -17.19 15.99 -16.95
N PHE A 381 -16.31 15.11 -17.40
CA PHE A 381 -15.34 15.39 -18.44
C PHE A 381 -16.02 15.69 -19.79
N GLU A 382 -17.02 14.90 -20.20
CA GLU A 382 -17.84 15.18 -21.38
C GLU A 382 -18.52 16.55 -21.29
N LEU A 383 -19.06 16.91 -20.11
CA LEU A 383 -19.62 18.25 -19.86
C LEU A 383 -18.59 19.37 -19.99
N ILE A 384 -17.34 19.14 -19.57
CA ILE A 384 -16.24 20.11 -19.72
C ILE A 384 -15.88 20.24 -21.20
N GLN A 385 -15.75 19.14 -21.94
CA GLN A 385 -15.49 19.14 -23.37
C GLN A 385 -16.61 19.85 -24.14
N GLU A 386 -17.88 19.59 -23.82
CA GLU A 386 -19.02 20.32 -24.38
C GLU A 386 -18.95 21.82 -24.06
N CYS A 387 -18.61 22.20 -22.83
CA CYS A 387 -18.44 23.59 -22.46
C CYS A 387 -17.27 24.27 -23.21
N VAL A 388 -16.16 23.57 -23.41
CA VAL A 388 -15.01 24.03 -24.19
C VAL A 388 -15.41 24.21 -25.66
N GLU A 389 -16.06 23.22 -26.27
CA GLU A 389 -16.53 23.28 -27.66
C GLU A 389 -17.54 24.39 -27.89
N ILE A 390 -18.48 24.59 -26.96
CA ILE A 390 -19.48 25.66 -27.04
C ILE A 390 -18.81 27.03 -26.93
N MET A 391 -17.83 27.20 -26.05
CA MET A 391 -17.08 28.47 -25.94
C MET A 391 -16.21 28.73 -27.18
N TRP A 392 -15.60 27.69 -27.78
CA TRP A 392 -14.88 27.79 -29.05
C TRP A 392 -15.78 28.14 -30.25
N ARG A 393 -17.08 27.89 -30.18
CA ARG A 393 -18.06 28.32 -31.20
C ARG A 393 -18.55 29.76 -31.01
N ILE A 394 -18.30 30.36 -29.85
CA ILE A 394 -18.79 31.71 -29.48
C ILE A 394 -17.68 32.77 -29.60
N LEU A 395 -16.41 32.37 -29.48
CA LEU A 395 -15.22 33.16 -29.86
C LEU A 395 -14.94 33.02 -31.35
#